data_AF-A0AA35S4H2-F1
#
_entry.id   AF-A0AA35S4H2-F1
#
_cell.length_a   1.000
_cell.length_b   1.000
_cell.length_c   1.000
_cell.angle_alpha   90.00
_cell.angle_beta   90.00
_cell.angle_gamma   90.00
#
_symmetry.space_group_name_H-M   'P 1'
#
loop_
_entity.id
_entity.type
_entity.pdbx_description
1 polymer ?
#
loop_
_entity_poly.entity_id
_entity_poly.type
_entity_poly.pdbx_seq_one_letter_code
_entity_poly.pdbx_strand_id
1 'polypeptide(L)' 'MSTALQLAEKIASKSPVAVLGSKVNLNYSRDHTVQEGLDFAVVWNSTMLQSEDVGVAISASVQKETPVFSKL' A
#
# COMPACT_ATOMS: atom_id res chain seq x y z
N MET A 1 15.10 13.49 -17.20
CA MET A 1 13.65 13.16 -17.21
C MET A 1 13.35 11.66 -16.98
N SER A 2 14.31 10.74 -16.99
CA SER A 2 14.03 9.29 -16.88
C SER A 2 13.75 8.79 -15.46
N THR A 3 14.44 9.28 -14.43
CA THR A 3 14.38 8.71 -13.07
C THR A 3 13.01 8.87 -12.40
N ALA A 4 12.35 10.02 -12.57
CA ALA A 4 11.04 10.27 -11.99
C ALA A 4 9.95 9.35 -12.59
N LEU A 5 10.02 9.10 -13.90
CA LEU A 5 9.10 8.18 -14.59
C LEU A 5 9.34 6.74 -14.17
N GLN A 6 10.60 6.30 -14.04
CA GLN A 6 10.93 4.98 -13.50
C GLN A 6 10.39 4.77 -12.09
N LEU A 7 10.47 5.80 -11.24
CA LEU A 7 9.88 5.74 -9.90
C LEU A 7 8.35 5.65 -9.97
N ALA A 8 7.72 6.44 -10.83
CA ALA A 8 6.27 6.41 -11.01
C ALA A 8 5.77 5.04 -11.50
N GLU A 9 6.47 4.44 -12.48
CA GLU A 9 6.20 3.07 -12.95
C GLU A 9 6.33 2.05 -11.82
N LYS A 10 7.39 2.16 -11.01
CA LYS A 10 7.58 1.29 -9.84
C LYS A 10 6.44 1.42 -8.84
N ILE A 11 5.95 2.63 -8.56
CA ILE A 11 4.81 2.86 -7.66
C ILE A 11 3.52 2.30 -8.28
N ALA A 12 3.29 2.54 -9.57
CA ALA A 12 2.10 2.07 -10.29
C ALA A 12 2.02 0.53 -10.37
N SER A 13 3.16 -0.18 -10.29
CA SER A 13 3.20 -1.65 -10.23
C SER A 13 2.76 -2.26 -8.89
N LYS A 14 2.39 -1.43 -7.89
CA LYS A 14 2.00 -1.88 -6.54
C LYS A 14 0.49 -1.77 -6.36
N SER A 15 0.00 -2.42 -5.31
CA SER A 15 -1.40 -2.31 -4.89
C SER A 15 -1.75 -0.83 -4.66
N PRO A 16 -2.79 -0.29 -5.34
CA PRO A 16 -3.21 1.09 -5.14
C PRO A 16 -3.71 1.32 -3.70
N VAL A 17 -4.36 0.33 -3.10
CA VAL A 17 -4.79 0.39 -1.69
C VAL A 17 -3.58 0.48 -0.75
N ALA A 18 -2.54 -0.34 -0.97
CA ALA A 18 -1.34 -0.33 -0.15
C ALA A 18 -0.52 0.96 -0.29
N VAL A 19 -0.39 1.50 -1.51
CA VAL A 19 0.31 2.77 -1.76
C VAL A 19 -0.41 3.93 -1.08
N LEU A 20 -1.73 4.01 -1.24
CA LEU A 20 -2.55 5.03 -0.58
C LEU A 20 -2.47 4.90 0.95
N GLY A 21 -2.67 3.70 1.47
CA GLY A 21 -2.64 3.42 2.91
C GLY A 21 -1.29 3.76 3.54
N SER A 22 -0.19 3.49 2.85
CA SER A 22 1.15 3.88 3.29
C SER A 22 1.29 5.40 3.39
N LYS A 23 0.79 6.15 2.39
CA LYS A 23 0.81 7.61 2.41
C LYS A 23 -0.05 8.18 3.55
N VAL A 24 -1.23 7.61 3.78
CA VAL A 24 -2.12 8.05 4.88
C VAL A 24 -1.45 7.84 6.23
N ASN A 25 -0.87 6.66 6.47
CA ASN A 25 -0.12 6.39 7.70
C ASN A 25 1.05 7.35 7.91
N LEU A 26 1.87 7.58 6.88
CA LEU A 26 3.01 8.49 6.96
C LEU A 26 2.58 9.93 7.26
N ASN A 27 1.48 10.38 6.66
CA ASN A 27 0.95 11.72 6.90
C ASN A 27 0.38 11.85 8.31
N TYR A 28 -0.38 10.85 8.78
CA TYR A 28 -0.93 10.86 10.14
C TYR A 28 0.19 10.92 11.19
N SER A 29 1.19 10.04 11.09
CA SER A 29 2.29 9.98 12.05
C SER A 29 3.19 11.22 12.08
N ARG A 30 3.12 12.11 11.08
CA ARG A 30 3.94 13.34 11.04
C ARG A 30 3.56 14.32 12.15
N ASP A 31 2.26 14.43 12.42
CA ASP A 31 1.69 15.43 13.31
C ASP A 31 1.21 14.84 14.65
N HIS A 32 1.53 13.56 14.90
CA HIS A 32 1.10 12.81 16.08
C HIS A 32 2.28 12.19 16.83
N THR A 33 2.05 11.82 18.09
CA THR A 33 3.04 11.08 18.87
C THR A 33 3.28 9.70 18.28
N VAL A 34 4.41 9.09 18.64
CA VAL A 34 4.75 7.72 18.22
C VAL A 34 3.64 6.73 18.60
N GLN A 35 3.07 6.85 19.80
CA GLN A 35 2.03 5.95 20.27
C GLN A 35 0.76 6.06 19.41
N GLU A 36 0.28 7.28 19.18
CA GLU A 36 -0.91 7.50 18.34
C GLU A 36 -0.70 7.02 16.91
N GLY A 37 0.50 7.23 16.35
CA GLY A 37 0.85 6.72 15.03
C GLY A 37 0.83 5.19 14.94
N LEU A 38 1.32 4.50 15.98
CA LEU A 38 1.26 3.03 16.05
C LEU A 38 -0.18 2.54 16.17
N ASP A 39 -0.99 3.16 17.03
CA ASP A 39 -2.39 2.78 17.22
C ASP A 39 -3.19 2.97 15.92
N PHE A 40 -2.97 4.09 15.23
CA PHE A 40 -3.56 4.35 13.92
C PHE A 40 -3.14 3.31 12.88
N ALA A 41 -1.83 2.98 12.81
CA ALA A 41 -1.32 2.00 11.87
C ALA A 41 -1.92 0.60 12.08
N VAL A 42 -2.14 0.19 13.34
CA VAL A 42 -2.80 -1.09 13.65
C VAL A 42 -4.22 -1.10 13.10
N VAL A 43 -5.04 -0.10 13.45
CA VAL A 43 -6.44 -0.02 13.02
C VAL A 43 -6.55 0.06 11.49
N TRP A 44 -5.71 0.88 10.87
CA TRP A 44 -5.68 1.05 9.42
C TRP A 44 -5.33 -0.26 8.72
N ASN A 45 -4.27 -0.94 9.15
CA ASN A 45 -3.84 -2.21 8.54
C ASN A 45 -4.89 -3.31 8.72
N SER A 46 -5.55 -3.40 9.88
CA SER A 46 -6.65 -4.34 10.10
C SER A 46 -7.78 -4.15 9.09
N THR A 47 -8.07 -2.91 8.70
CA THR A 47 -9.10 -2.61 7.69
C THR A 47 -8.59 -2.94 6.28
N MET A 48 -7.36 -2.57 5.95
CA MET A 48 -6.80 -2.78 4.61
C MET A 48 -6.52 -4.26 4.30
N LEU A 49 -6.33 -5.10 5.32
CA LEU A 49 -6.22 -6.56 5.15
C LEU A 49 -7.47 -7.18 4.49
N GLN A 50 -8.62 -6.53 4.60
CA GLN A 50 -9.87 -6.99 4.01
C GLN A 50 -10.03 -6.59 2.53
N SER A 51 -9.06 -5.87 1.95
CA SER A 51 -9.10 -5.49 0.54
C SER A 51 -8.82 -6.69 -0.39
N GLU A 52 -9.42 -6.66 -1.58
CA GLU A 52 -9.21 -7.68 -2.62
C GLU A 52 -7.74 -7.75 -3.07
N ASP A 53 -7.02 -6.62 -3.00
CA ASP A 53 -5.61 -6.50 -3.36
C ASP A 53 -4.73 -7.48 -2.57
N VAL A 54 -5.07 -7.80 -1.32
CA VAL A 54 -4.32 -8.76 -0.50
C VAL A 54 -4.45 -10.17 -1.10
N GLY A 55 -5.66 -10.58 -1.46
CA GLY A 55 -5.91 -11.87 -2.11
C GLY A 55 -5.20 -11.98 -3.45
N VAL A 56 -5.28 -10.94 -4.28
CA VAL A 56 -4.59 -10.86 -5.58
C VAL A 56 -3.08 -10.95 -5.39
N ALA A 57 -2.50 -10.18 -4.46
CA ALA A 57 -1.07 -10.18 -4.20
C ALA A 57 -0.58 -11.55 -3.70
N ILE A 58 -1.32 -12.20 -2.81
CA ILE A 58 -0.98 -13.54 -2.31
C ILE A 58 -1.04 -14.56 -3.45
N SER A 59 -2.12 -14.58 -4.23
CA SER A 59 -2.28 -15.51 -5.34
C SER A 59 -1.16 -15.36 -6.37
N ALA A 60 -0.88 -14.13 -6.81
CA ALA A 60 0.19 -13.85 -7.76
C ALA A 60 1.57 -14.23 -7.19
N SER A 61 1.82 -14.00 -5.90
CA SER A 61 3.08 -14.40 -5.26
C SER A 61 3.27 -15.92 -5.24
N VAL A 62 2.20 -16.67 -4.95
CA VAL A 62 2.21 -18.14 -4.97
C VAL A 62 2.44 -18.67 -6.40
N GLN A 63 1.80 -18.04 -7.39
CA GLN A 63 1.91 -18.40 -8.81
C GLN A 63 3.21 -17.87 -9.47
N LYS A 64 3.98 -17.03 -8.78
CA LYS A 64 5.16 -16.31 -9.31
C LYS A 64 4.83 -15.43 -10.52
N GLU A 65 3.62 -14.87 -10.53
CA GLU A 65 3.15 -13.96 -11.56
C GLU A 65 3.20 -12.51 -11.08
N THR A 66 3.10 -11.58 -12.01
CA THR A 66 2.98 -10.16 -11.66
C THR A 66 1.51 -9.86 -11.34
N PRO A 67 1.19 -9.38 -10.12
CA PRO A 67 -0.19 -9.10 -9.76
C PRO A 67 -0.76 -7.95 -10.60
N VAL A 68 -2.01 -8.11 -11.04
CA VAL A 68 -2.78 -7.06 -11.71
C VAL A 68 -3.86 -6.60 -10.73
N PHE A 69 -3.67 -5.41 -10.18
CA PHE A 69 -4.62 -4.82 -9.24
C PHE A 69 -5.73 -4.07 -9.98
N SER A 70 -6.94 -4.06 -9.41
CA SER A 70 -8.02 -3.25 -9.94
C SER A 70 -7.68 -1.77 -9.81
N LYS A 71 -8.22 -0.94 -10.71
CA LYS A 71 -8.11 0.51 -10.58
C LYS A 71 -9.10 0.97 -9.53
N LEU A 72 -8.66 1.87 -8.64
CA LEU A 72 -9.54 2.63 -7.75
C LEU A 72 -10.40 3.62 -8.55
#